data_AF-A0A059C077-F1
#
_entry.id   AF-A0A059C077-F1
#
_cell.length_a   1.000
_cell.length_b   1.000
_cell.length_c   1.000
_cell.angle_alpha   90.00
_cell.angle_beta   90.00
_cell.angle_gamma   90.00
#
_symmetry.space_group_name_H-M   'P 1'
#
loop_
_entity.id
_entity.type
_entity.pdbx_description
1 polymer ?
#
loop_
_entity_poly.entity_id
_entity_poly.type
_entity_poly.pdbx_seq_one_letter_code
_entity_poly.pdbx_strand_id
1 'polypeptide(L)'
;MSLRRRRGGGGGSSSRGPAAPRAPSQVGPIARRGGAGGHRGGRARRSEIGDHYREMLESSPDCSLLLRNYAKYLHEVERDAERAEEYYARAILASPGDGEVLSLYGRLIWEAERDGDRAALYFERAVNASPDDCMVLGSYARFLWEAGEEDEETV
;
A
#
# COMPACT_ATOMS: atom_id res chain seq x y z
N MET A 1 -19.04 16.08 -61.60
CA MET A 1 -18.40 16.43 -62.90
C MET A 1 -17.00 16.99 -62.63
N SER A 2 -16.01 16.45 -63.36
CA SER A 2 -14.64 16.98 -63.64
C SER A 2 -13.68 17.17 -62.45
N LEU A 3 -12.85 16.18 -62.08
CA LEU A 3 -11.54 15.79 -62.65
C LEU A 3 -10.55 16.93 -62.92
N ARG A 4 -9.41 16.93 -62.20
CA ARG A 4 -8.07 17.05 -62.80
C ARG A 4 -6.99 16.39 -61.94
N ARG A 5 -6.13 15.67 -62.65
CA ARG A 5 -5.04 14.80 -62.22
C ARG A 5 -3.71 15.57 -62.04
N ARG A 6 -2.74 14.83 -61.47
CA ARG A 6 -1.27 14.82 -61.66
C ARG A 6 -0.47 15.48 -60.53
N ARG A 7 0.76 15.05 -60.19
CA ARG A 7 1.60 13.86 -60.45
C ARG A 7 2.95 14.17 -59.79
N GLY A 8 3.61 13.18 -59.19
CA GLY A 8 5.04 13.19 -58.85
C GLY A 8 5.26 12.93 -57.36
N GLY A 9 6.12 12.01 -56.92
CA GLY A 9 7.21 11.30 -57.57
C GLY A 9 8.45 11.34 -56.67
N GLY A 10 9.07 10.19 -56.40
CA GLY A 10 10.32 10.04 -55.63
C GLY A 10 10.07 9.27 -54.34
N GLY A 11 10.56 8.05 -54.13
CA GLY A 11 11.80 7.45 -54.60
C GLY A 11 12.79 7.48 -53.43
N GLY A 12 12.85 6.39 -52.66
CA GLY A 12 13.67 6.32 -51.46
C GLY A 12 13.58 4.97 -50.75
N SER A 13 13.79 3.88 -51.49
CA SER A 13 14.03 2.56 -50.94
C SER A 13 15.43 2.52 -50.31
N SER A 14 15.52 2.68 -49.00
CA SER A 14 16.70 2.25 -48.23
C SER A 14 16.34 0.99 -47.47
N SER A 15 16.61 -0.14 -48.12
CA SER A 15 16.67 -1.46 -47.52
C SER A 15 17.81 -1.50 -46.51
N ARG A 16 17.49 -1.28 -45.22
CA ARG A 16 18.35 -1.75 -44.12
C ARG A 16 17.96 -3.20 -43.85
N GLY A 17 18.80 -4.12 -44.30
CA GLY A 17 18.67 -5.54 -43.99
C GLY A 17 18.67 -5.78 -42.47
N PRO A 18 18.08 -6.90 -42.00
CA PRO A 18 18.00 -7.20 -40.59
C PRO A 18 19.41 -7.41 -40.01
N ALA A 19 19.69 -6.71 -38.92
CA ALA A 19 20.87 -6.94 -38.10
C ALA A 19 20.87 -8.39 -37.58
N ALA A 20 22.00 -9.07 -37.76
CA ALA A 20 22.21 -10.42 -37.24
C ALA A 20 22.02 -10.46 -35.71
N PRO A 21 21.47 -11.55 -35.15
CA PRO A 21 21.32 -11.69 -33.70
C PRO A 21 22.68 -11.80 -33.03
N ARG A 22 22.92 -10.94 -32.03
CA ARG A 22 24.08 -11.02 -31.14
C ARG A 22 23.96 -12.30 -30.30
N ALA A 23 25.05 -13.07 -30.23
CA ALA A 23 25.16 -14.28 -29.41
C ALA A 23 24.86 -13.97 -27.92
N PRO A 24 24.26 -14.92 -27.18
CA PRO A 24 24.01 -14.74 -25.76
C PRO A 24 25.33 -14.74 -24.97
N SER A 25 25.58 -13.67 -24.23
CA SER A 25 26.62 -13.60 -23.21
C SER A 25 26.36 -14.69 -22.16
N GLN A 26 27.36 -15.56 -21.96
CA GLN A 26 27.31 -16.61 -20.95
C GLN A 26 27.18 -15.98 -19.55
N VAL A 27 26.06 -16.26 -18.89
CA VAL A 27 25.85 -15.92 -17.48
C VAL A 27 26.58 -16.97 -16.66
N GLY A 28 27.69 -16.57 -16.02
CA GLY A 28 28.40 -17.42 -15.06
C GLY A 28 27.55 -17.75 -13.85
N PRO A 29 27.86 -18.86 -13.12
CA PRO A 29 27.03 -19.32 -12.02
C PRO A 29 27.03 -18.30 -10.89
N ILE A 30 25.83 -17.88 -10.49
CA ILE A 30 25.62 -17.06 -9.29
C ILE A 30 25.90 -17.99 -8.10
N ALA A 31 27.12 -17.93 -7.60
CA ALA A 31 27.48 -18.63 -6.37
C ALA A 31 26.57 -18.12 -5.25
N ARG A 32 25.67 -18.98 -4.78
CA ARG A 32 24.92 -18.80 -3.54
C ARG A 32 25.92 -18.74 -2.39
N ARG A 33 26.34 -17.51 -2.05
CA ARG A 33 27.11 -17.27 -0.83
C ARG A 33 26.14 -17.31 0.33
N GLY A 34 26.16 -18.44 1.04
CA GLY A 34 25.47 -18.61 2.30
C GLY A 34 25.84 -17.51 3.28
N GLY A 35 24.82 -16.85 3.81
CA GLY A 35 24.92 -15.99 4.98
C GLY A 35 24.19 -16.67 6.14
N ALA A 36 24.89 -17.53 6.86
CA ALA A 36 24.54 -17.86 8.23
C ALA A 36 24.91 -16.66 9.10
N GLY A 37 23.97 -16.08 9.85
CA GLY A 37 24.28 -14.98 10.76
C GLY A 37 23.09 -14.27 11.39
N GLY A 38 22.69 -14.76 12.57
CA GLY A 38 22.32 -13.92 13.73
C GLY A 38 20.98 -13.18 13.71
N HIS A 39 20.04 -13.63 14.55
CA HIS A 39 18.86 -12.88 15.00
C HIS A 39 19.24 -11.69 15.91
N ARG A 40 20.08 -10.76 15.42
CA ARG A 40 20.52 -9.53 16.12
C ARG A 40 20.26 -8.24 15.32
N GLY A 41 19.55 -8.29 14.20
CA GLY A 41 19.29 -7.13 13.32
C GLY A 41 17.84 -6.60 13.32
N GLY A 42 16.89 -7.32 13.92
CA GLY A 42 15.46 -6.96 13.84
C GLY A 42 15.09 -5.67 14.56
N ARG A 43 15.66 -5.41 15.74
CA ARG A 43 15.41 -4.16 16.50
C ARG A 43 16.11 -2.94 15.90
N ALA A 44 17.33 -3.09 15.39
CA ALA A 44 18.07 -1.99 14.77
C ALA A 44 17.39 -1.52 13.48
N ARG A 45 17.05 -2.45 12.58
CA ARG A 45 16.34 -2.12 11.33
C ARG A 45 14.95 -1.52 11.58
N ARG A 46 14.27 -1.98 12.63
CA ARG A 46 12.99 -1.42 13.08
C ARG A 46 13.16 0.04 13.51
N SER A 47 14.14 0.33 14.37
CA SER A 47 14.46 1.71 14.77
C SER A 47 14.76 2.61 13.56
N GLU A 48 15.58 2.15 12.61
CA GLU A 48 15.92 2.93 11.40
C GLU A 48 14.68 3.31 10.56
N ILE A 49 13.72 2.39 10.40
CA ILE A 49 12.47 2.67 9.66
C ILE A 49 11.64 3.71 10.42
N GLY A 50 11.52 3.56 11.74
CA GLY A 50 10.80 4.51 12.58
C GLY A 50 11.42 5.91 12.55
N ASP A 51 12.75 6.01 12.47
CA ASP A 51 13.48 7.29 12.40
C ASP A 51 13.23 7.95 11.04
N HIS A 52 13.30 7.19 9.95
CA HIS A 52 13.03 7.68 8.60
C HIS A 52 11.62 8.29 8.46
N TYR A 53 10.59 7.64 9.02
CA TYR A 53 9.25 8.21 9.01
C TYR A 53 9.15 9.55 9.75
N ARG A 54 9.86 9.70 10.88
CA ARG A 54 9.84 10.95 11.64
C ARG A 54 10.50 12.09 10.86
N GLU A 55 11.64 11.85 10.23
CA GLU A 55 12.29 12.82 9.35
C GLU A 55 11.38 13.27 8.20
N MET A 56 10.66 12.34 7.57
CA MET A 56 9.71 12.67 6.51
C MET A 56 8.55 13.53 7.04
N LEU A 57 8.02 13.21 8.22
CA LEU A 57 6.93 13.95 8.86
C LEU A 57 7.35 15.35 9.32
N GLU A 58 8.62 15.59 9.65
CA GLU A 58 9.13 16.94 9.92
C GLU A 58 9.03 17.84 8.69
N SER A 59 9.28 17.27 7.49
CA SER A 59 9.18 18.02 6.24
C SER A 59 7.76 18.15 5.70
N SER A 60 6.83 17.27 6.10
CA SER A 60 5.47 17.17 5.56
C SER A 60 4.49 16.63 6.62
N PRO A 61 4.15 17.45 7.64
CA PRO A 61 3.43 16.98 8.83
C PRO A 61 1.96 16.60 8.59
N ASP A 62 1.37 17.11 7.50
CA ASP A 62 -0.05 16.94 7.16
C ASP A 62 -0.26 16.03 5.93
N CYS A 63 0.80 15.35 5.46
CA CYS A 63 0.67 14.43 4.35
C CYS A 63 -0.08 13.17 4.80
N SER A 64 -1.36 13.05 4.43
CA SER A 64 -2.23 11.91 4.79
C SER A 64 -1.58 10.55 4.52
N LEU A 65 -0.94 10.38 3.35
CA LEU A 65 -0.28 9.13 2.98
C LEU A 65 0.87 8.77 3.94
N LEU A 66 1.68 9.76 4.35
CA LEU A 66 2.77 9.53 5.31
C LEU A 66 2.24 9.21 6.70
N LEU A 67 1.25 9.97 7.17
CA LEU A 67 0.58 9.75 8.45
C LEU A 67 -0.01 8.34 8.53
N ARG A 68 -0.75 7.93 7.50
CA ARG A 68 -1.34 6.59 7.38
C ARG A 68 -0.29 5.48 7.41
N ASN A 69 0.76 5.62 6.61
CA ASN A 69 1.80 4.59 6.51
C ASN A 69 2.60 4.48 7.81
N TYR A 70 2.84 5.61 8.48
CA TYR A 70 3.49 5.60 9.78
C TYR A 70 2.60 4.99 10.87
N ALA A 71 1.30 5.32 10.89
CA ALA A 71 0.34 4.69 11.79
C ALA A 71 0.28 3.17 11.61
N LYS A 72 0.24 2.70 10.35
CA LYS A 72 0.29 1.27 10.03
C LYS A 72 1.58 0.61 10.50
N TYR A 73 2.72 1.27 10.32
CA TYR A 73 4.00 0.79 10.83
C TYR A 73 4.00 0.67 12.36
N LEU A 74 3.50 1.68 13.07
CA LEU A 74 3.37 1.65 14.54
C LEU A 74 2.46 0.50 14.98
N HIS A 75 1.33 0.31 14.30
CA HIS A 75 0.38 -0.75 14.63
C HIS A 75 0.94 -2.16 14.36
N GLU A 76 1.38 -2.44 13.14
CA GLU A 76 1.71 -3.81 12.70
C GLU A 76 3.13 -4.22 13.11
N VAL A 77 4.07 -3.28 13.13
CA VAL A 77 5.49 -3.54 13.41
C VAL A 77 5.79 -3.27 14.87
N GLU A 78 5.60 -2.03 15.34
CA GLU A 78 5.93 -1.64 16.73
C GLU A 78 4.97 -2.21 17.76
N ARG A 79 3.75 -2.59 17.35
CA ARG A 79 2.66 -3.00 18.25
C ARG A 79 2.30 -1.89 19.25
N ASP A 80 2.37 -0.65 18.78
CA ASP A 80 2.05 0.55 19.53
C ASP A 80 0.71 1.11 19.04
N ALA A 81 -0.38 0.59 19.61
CA ALA A 81 -1.74 0.93 19.22
C ALA A 81 -2.10 2.38 19.55
N GLU A 82 -1.66 2.89 20.71
CA GLU A 82 -1.95 4.24 21.17
C GLU A 82 -1.37 5.29 20.21
N ARG A 83 -0.09 5.16 19.85
CA ARG A 83 0.50 6.07 18.86
C ARG A 83 -0.09 5.86 17.48
N ALA A 84 -0.37 4.61 17.08
CA ALA A 84 -1.01 4.36 15.79
C ALA A 84 -2.37 5.07 15.68
N GLU A 85 -3.17 5.06 16.74
CA GLU A 85 -4.45 5.77 16.79
C GLU A 85 -4.30 7.27 16.56
N GLU A 86 -3.33 7.92 17.23
CA GLU A 86 -3.04 9.35 17.03
C GLU A 86 -2.75 9.67 15.55
N TYR A 87 -1.89 8.87 14.91
CA TYR A 87 -1.49 9.11 13.52
C TYR A 87 -2.59 8.75 12.52
N TYR A 88 -3.41 7.73 12.77
CA TYR A 88 -4.59 7.46 11.96
C TYR A 88 -5.62 8.58 12.08
N ALA A 89 -5.90 9.08 13.29
CA ALA A 89 -6.81 10.21 13.49
C ALA A 89 -6.34 11.45 12.71
N ARG A 90 -5.05 11.76 12.76
CA ARG A 90 -4.45 12.85 11.96
C ARG A 90 -4.57 12.60 10.46
N ALA A 91 -4.35 11.38 9.98
CA ALA A 91 -4.54 11.04 8.56
C ALA A 91 -5.99 11.22 8.11
N ILE A 92 -6.96 10.84 8.94
CA ILE A 92 -8.39 11.06 8.69
C ILE A 92 -8.70 12.57 8.63
N LEU A 93 -8.14 13.38 9.52
CA LEU A 93 -8.32 14.84 9.48
C LEU A 93 -7.74 15.45 8.20
N ALA A 94 -6.58 14.96 7.74
CA ALA A 94 -5.95 15.42 6.51
C ALA A 94 -6.71 14.97 5.25
N SER A 95 -7.34 13.79 5.27
CA SER A 95 -8.13 13.25 4.16
C SER A 95 -9.35 12.45 4.66
N PRO A 96 -10.48 13.12 4.96
CA PRO A 96 -11.64 12.47 5.58
C PRO A 96 -12.35 11.41 4.73
N GLY A 97 -12.09 11.42 3.41
CA GLY A 97 -12.65 10.48 2.44
C GLY A 97 -11.68 9.39 1.98
N ASP A 98 -10.55 9.20 2.66
CA ASP A 98 -9.65 8.07 2.35
C ASP A 98 -10.20 6.79 2.99
N GLY A 99 -10.89 5.97 2.18
CA GLY A 99 -11.45 4.70 2.61
C GLY A 99 -10.40 3.73 3.17
N GLU A 100 -9.16 3.75 2.66
CA GLU A 100 -8.10 2.89 3.17
C GLU A 100 -7.72 3.28 4.60
N VAL A 101 -7.53 4.58 4.88
CA VAL A 101 -7.26 5.08 6.26
C VAL A 101 -8.40 4.71 7.20
N LEU A 102 -9.65 4.93 6.79
CA LEU A 102 -10.83 4.62 7.61
C LEU A 102 -10.90 3.14 7.95
N SER A 103 -10.65 2.25 6.97
CA SER A 103 -10.65 0.80 7.20
C SER A 103 -9.50 0.33 8.11
N LEU A 104 -8.31 0.94 7.98
CA LEU A 104 -7.17 0.64 8.84
C LEU A 104 -7.41 1.11 10.28
N TYR A 105 -8.07 2.24 10.46
CA TYR A 105 -8.43 2.74 11.78
C TYR A 105 -9.53 1.89 12.44
N GLY A 106 -10.56 1.49 11.69
CA GLY A 106 -11.57 0.53 12.16
C GLY A 106 -10.94 -0.79 12.62
N ARG A 107 -9.97 -1.31 11.84
CA ARG A 107 -9.21 -2.51 12.24
C ARG A 107 -8.43 -2.30 13.53
N LEU A 108 -7.74 -1.16 13.71
CA LEU A 108 -7.00 -0.87 14.93
C LEU A 108 -7.92 -0.91 16.16
N ILE A 109 -9.08 -0.26 16.08
CA ILE A 109 -10.07 -0.22 17.18
C ILE A 109 -10.53 -1.64 17.52
N TRP A 110 -10.86 -2.44 16.50
CA TRP A 110 -11.25 -3.83 16.70
C TRP A 110 -10.15 -4.66 17.38
N GLU A 111 -8.92 -4.58 16.88
CA GLU A 111 -7.80 -5.38 17.39
C GLU A 111 -7.35 -4.94 18.80
N ALA A 112 -7.42 -3.64 19.12
CA ALA A 112 -6.93 -3.07 20.38
C ALA A 112 -7.98 -3.04 21.49
N GLU A 113 -9.23 -2.71 21.17
CA GLU A 113 -10.30 -2.44 22.14
C GLU A 113 -11.42 -3.47 22.11
N ARG A 114 -11.57 -4.24 21.01
CA ARG A 114 -12.75 -5.08 20.73
C ARG A 114 -14.07 -4.32 20.78
N ASP A 115 -14.03 -3.02 20.49
CA ASP A 115 -15.21 -2.17 20.35
C ASP A 115 -15.81 -2.36 18.95
N GLY A 116 -16.73 -3.33 18.84
CA GLY A 116 -17.39 -3.70 17.59
C GLY A 116 -18.20 -2.56 16.98
N ASP A 117 -18.94 -1.81 17.79
CA ASP A 117 -19.79 -0.70 17.33
C ASP A 117 -18.94 0.42 16.72
N ARG A 118 -17.87 0.82 17.43
CA ARG A 118 -16.97 1.87 16.97
C ARG A 118 -16.16 1.42 15.76
N ALA A 119 -15.71 0.17 15.71
CA ALA A 119 -15.03 -0.40 14.56
C ALA A 119 -15.95 -0.45 13.32
N ALA A 120 -17.18 -0.94 13.47
CA ALA A 120 -18.18 -1.02 12.42
C ALA A 120 -18.46 0.35 11.79
N LEU A 121 -18.63 1.40 12.62
CA LEU A 121 -18.81 2.77 12.15
C LEU A 121 -17.70 3.22 11.18
N TYR A 122 -16.44 2.92 11.48
CA TYR A 122 -15.33 3.29 10.61
C TYR A 122 -15.26 2.45 9.34
N PHE A 123 -15.58 1.16 9.40
CA PHE A 123 -15.67 0.32 8.21
C PHE A 123 -16.82 0.74 7.28
N GLU A 124 -18.00 1.07 7.80
CA GLU A 124 -19.11 1.57 7.00
C GLU A 124 -18.75 2.88 6.31
N ARG A 125 -18.09 3.81 7.03
CA ARG A 125 -17.55 5.03 6.44
C ARG A 125 -16.53 4.74 5.35
N ALA A 126 -15.67 3.74 5.54
CA ALA A 126 -14.67 3.33 4.56
C ALA A 126 -15.32 2.82 3.27
N VAL A 127 -16.32 1.93 3.38
CA VAL A 127 -17.06 1.39 2.23
C VAL A 127 -17.83 2.49 1.50
N ASN A 128 -18.44 3.43 2.24
CA ASN A 128 -19.11 4.57 1.62
C ASN A 128 -18.14 5.51 0.87
N ALA A 129 -16.91 5.66 1.36
CA ALA A 129 -15.88 6.48 0.72
C ALA A 129 -15.28 5.80 -0.52
N SER A 130 -15.05 4.49 -0.44
CA SER A 130 -14.39 3.69 -1.48
C SER A 130 -15.13 2.37 -1.74
N PRO A 131 -16.33 2.40 -2.37
CA PRO A 131 -17.20 1.22 -2.50
C PRO A 131 -16.62 0.13 -3.41
N ASP A 132 -15.72 0.49 -4.33
CA ASP A 132 -15.10 -0.42 -5.30
C ASP A 132 -13.68 -0.87 -4.88
N ASP A 133 -13.19 -0.46 -3.71
CA ASP A 133 -11.85 -0.81 -3.22
C ASP A 133 -11.87 -2.19 -2.55
N CYS A 134 -11.19 -3.15 -3.18
CA CYS A 134 -11.15 -4.52 -2.69
C CYS A 134 -10.43 -4.69 -1.34
N MET A 135 -9.50 -3.79 -0.99
CA MET A 135 -8.81 -3.82 0.29
C MET A 135 -9.72 -3.33 1.42
N VAL A 136 -10.53 -2.32 1.15
CA VAL A 136 -11.56 -1.81 2.08
C VAL A 136 -12.63 -2.87 2.30
N LEU A 137 -13.22 -3.40 1.23
CA LEU A 137 -14.24 -4.44 1.29
C LEU A 137 -13.72 -5.70 2.00
N GLY A 138 -12.50 -6.13 1.67
CA GLY A 138 -11.88 -7.29 2.29
C GLY A 138 -11.61 -7.09 3.79
N SER A 139 -11.22 -5.88 4.19
CA SER A 139 -11.01 -5.57 5.61
C SER A 139 -12.32 -5.56 6.39
N TYR A 140 -13.40 -5.01 5.81
CA TYR A 140 -14.70 -5.02 6.46
C TYR A 140 -15.30 -6.43 6.56
N ALA A 141 -15.23 -7.22 5.49
CA ALA A 141 -15.68 -8.61 5.51
C ALA A 141 -14.96 -9.43 6.57
N ARG A 142 -13.65 -9.21 6.74
CA ARG A 142 -12.87 -9.85 7.80
C ARG A 142 -13.34 -9.46 9.19
N PHE A 143 -13.60 -8.17 9.43
CA PHE A 143 -14.14 -7.70 10.70
C PHE A 143 -15.50 -8.35 11.01
N LEU A 144 -16.43 -8.38 10.05
CA LEU A 144 -17.75 -8.98 10.25
C LEU A 144 -17.68 -10.48 10.58
N TRP A 145 -16.74 -11.19 9.95
CA TRP A 145 -16.49 -12.60 10.26
C TRP A 145 -16.01 -12.78 11.70
N GLU A 146 -14.98 -12.03 12.11
CA GLU A 146 -14.38 -12.15 13.44
C GLU A 146 -15.35 -11.69 14.55
N ALA A 147 -16.11 -10.61 14.33
CA ALA A 147 -17.08 -10.12 15.30
C ALA A 147 -18.28 -11.07 15.48
N GLY A 148 -18.77 -11.68 14.39
CA GLY A 148 -19.85 -12.67 14.47
C GLY A 148 -19.45 -13.95 15.20
N GLU A 149 -18.20 -14.39 15.09
CA GLU A 149 -17.69 -15.53 15.86
C GLU A 149 -17.64 -15.24 17.37
N GLU A 150 -17.30 -14.02 17.78
CA GLU A 150 -17.29 -13.63 19.21
C GLU A 150 -18.70 -13.58 19.83
N ASP A 151 -19.71 -13.17 19.06
CA ASP A 151 -21.10 -13.17 19.49
C ASP A 151 -21.67 -14.60 19.65
N GLU A 152 -21.20 -15.57 18.86
CA GLU A 152 -21.62 -16.98 18.92
C GLU A 152 -20.92 -17.78 20.04
N GLU A 153 -19.70 -17.42 20.44
CA GLU A 153 -18.97 -18.11 21.53
C GLU A 153 -19.49 -17.74 22.93
N THR A 154 -20.24 -16.64 23.05
CA THR A 154 -20.75 -16.13 24.32
C THR A 154 -22.18 -16.56 24.68
N VAL A 155 -22.80 -17.46 23.88
CA VAL A 155 -24.18 -17.98 24.05
C VAL A 155 -24.26 -19.45 24.48
#